data_AF-A0A8J5H8F2-F1
#
_entry.id   AF-A0A8J5H8F2-F1
#
_cell.length_a   1.000
_cell.length_b   1.000
_cell.length_c   1.000
_cell.angle_alpha   90.00
_cell.angle_beta   90.00
_cell.angle_gamma   90.00
#
_symmetry.space_group_name_H-M   'P 1'
#
loop_
_entity.id
_entity.type
_entity.pdbx_description
1 polymer ?
#
loop_
_entity_poly.entity_id
_entity_poly.type
_entity_poly.pdbx_seq_one_letter_code
_entity_poly.pdbx_strand_id
1 'polypeptide(L)'
;MDKARFLMGPLHHFGPPPTRTPLSSSARPCSMIFRRLLTSLARSQAAPFPGLPRPISPPAISRNTVLSRLGFFARRREGIRSLLMSLSSPAEEAKRTPFVPLPPSTADKAGLFKRLEAMLGSPFSSDPFSPPPNPLILVVSGPSGVGKDAVIKRLLEVRDGLHFVVTATSRPQRPGEVDGKDYYFVSKEEFLSMIERDELLEHAIVYGDYKGIPKKQVGTCFEVLSALCLIRDYLAKGFDIVLRVDIQGAATLRSVLGDSAVFIFLVAESEEALVKRLVSRKTETPEMLLIRVATAREEVRHMKEFDYVVTNAEGKLNNAVKLVESIIDAEKARIHSRNIRI
;
A
#
# COMPACT_ATOMS: atom_id res chain seq x y z
N MET A 1 -24.54 -74.83 -35.76
CA MET A 1 -23.15 -74.62 -36.19
C MET A 1 -22.40 -74.02 -35.01
N ASP A 2 -22.05 -74.74 -33.94
CA ASP A 2 -21.31 -76.01 -33.79
C ASP A 2 -19.91 -76.02 -34.39
N LYS A 3 -18.90 -75.92 -33.51
CA LYS A 3 -17.69 -76.77 -33.37
C LYS A 3 -16.80 -76.19 -32.23
N ALA A 4 -16.73 -76.83 -31.05
CA ALA A 4 -15.85 -77.95 -30.64
C ALA A 4 -14.42 -77.48 -30.27
N ARG A 5 -14.04 -77.42 -28.98
CA ARG A 5 -13.48 -78.49 -28.08
C ARG A 5 -12.08 -78.99 -28.47
N PHE A 6 -11.11 -78.90 -27.53
CA PHE A 6 -10.21 -79.96 -26.99
C PHE A 6 -9.15 -79.27 -26.07
N LEU A 7 -9.14 -79.40 -24.73
CA LEU A 7 -8.68 -80.48 -23.85
C LEU A 7 -7.18 -80.85 -23.98
N MET A 8 -6.35 -80.50 -22.99
CA MET A 8 -5.72 -81.43 -22.02
C MET A 8 -4.70 -80.70 -21.11
N GLY A 9 -4.68 -81.07 -19.83
CA GLY A 9 -3.84 -80.51 -18.77
C GLY A 9 -2.52 -81.28 -18.52
N PRO A 10 -2.14 -81.56 -17.25
CA PRO A 10 -1.03 -80.90 -16.56
C PRO A 10 0.05 -81.89 -16.05
N LEU A 11 0.86 -81.47 -15.05
CA LEU A 11 1.58 -82.23 -13.98
C LEU A 11 3.07 -81.82 -13.86
N HIS A 12 3.46 -81.15 -12.75
CA HIS A 12 4.26 -81.67 -11.62
C HIS A 12 5.79 -81.43 -11.77
N HIS A 13 6.61 -81.02 -10.78
CA HIS A 13 6.77 -81.47 -9.39
C HIS A 13 7.63 -80.50 -8.51
N PHE A 14 7.33 -80.47 -7.19
CA PHE A 14 8.15 -80.37 -5.94
C PHE A 14 9.62 -79.87 -6.01
N GLY A 15 10.12 -78.89 -5.23
CA GLY A 15 10.25 -78.70 -3.75
C GLY A 15 11.76 -78.71 -3.34
N PRO A 16 12.27 -78.43 -2.10
CA PRO A 16 11.83 -77.63 -0.93
C PRO A 16 12.99 -76.69 -0.36
N PRO A 17 12.90 -76.07 0.85
CA PRO A 17 13.68 -74.88 1.32
C PRO A 17 14.81 -75.18 2.34
N PRO A 18 15.51 -74.16 2.91
CA PRO A 18 15.38 -73.91 4.38
C PRO A 18 15.58 -72.42 4.83
N THR A 19 14.72 -71.80 5.65
CA THR A 19 14.67 -71.67 7.14
C THR A 19 15.37 -70.47 7.82
N ARG A 20 14.60 -69.83 8.73
CA ARG A 20 14.91 -69.21 10.05
C ARG A 20 14.95 -67.67 10.19
N THR A 21 13.91 -67.19 10.88
CA THR A 21 13.66 -65.96 11.68
C THR A 21 14.47 -65.98 13.01
N PRO A 22 14.47 -64.97 13.94
CA PRO A 22 13.39 -64.00 14.24
C PRO A 22 13.73 -62.57 14.82
N LEU A 23 12.67 -61.74 14.89
CA LEU A 23 12.30 -60.71 15.91
C LEU A 23 13.29 -59.64 16.42
N SER A 24 12.99 -58.35 16.18
CA SER A 24 12.62 -57.32 17.20
C SER A 24 12.32 -55.98 16.47
N SER A 25 11.13 -55.39 16.61
CA SER A 25 10.72 -54.40 17.62
C SER A 25 11.19 -52.95 17.40
N SER A 26 10.22 -52.04 17.50
CA SER A 26 10.32 -50.60 17.75
C SER A 26 10.50 -49.64 16.57
N ALA A 27 9.37 -49.04 16.21
CA ALA A 27 9.26 -47.72 15.62
C ALA A 27 9.91 -46.66 16.53
N ARG A 28 10.70 -45.74 15.96
CA ARG A 28 10.72 -44.31 16.35
C ARG A 28 11.07 -43.40 15.16
N PRO A 29 10.43 -42.21 15.08
CA PRO A 29 10.63 -41.22 14.03
C PRO A 29 11.75 -40.22 14.38
N CYS A 30 12.36 -39.65 13.34
CA CYS A 30 13.41 -38.63 13.45
C CYS A 30 12.78 -37.27 13.84
N SER A 31 12.50 -37.09 15.14
CA SER A 31 12.04 -35.85 15.75
C SER A 31 13.21 -34.98 16.22
N MET A 32 13.93 -34.31 15.29
CA MET A 32 15.04 -33.41 15.66
C MET A 32 15.04 -32.03 15.00
N ILE A 33 13.94 -31.61 14.34
CA ILE A 33 13.79 -30.23 13.85
C ILE A 33 12.61 -29.49 14.54
N PHE A 34 11.69 -30.22 15.16
CA PHE A 34 10.46 -29.65 15.76
C PHE A 34 10.62 -29.10 17.19
N ARG A 35 11.80 -29.24 17.82
CA ARG A 35 12.01 -28.92 19.25
C ARG A 35 12.73 -27.60 19.54
N ARG A 36 13.15 -26.86 18.51
CA ARG A 36 13.84 -25.57 18.67
C ARG A 36 12.95 -24.32 18.49
N LEU A 37 11.70 -24.46 18.04
CA LEU A 37 10.79 -23.32 17.90
C LEU A 37 9.91 -23.03 19.14
N LEU A 38 9.94 -23.90 20.16
CA LEU A 38 9.05 -23.81 21.33
C LEU A 38 9.76 -23.62 22.69
N THR A 39 11.05 -23.26 22.70
CA THR A 39 11.83 -23.01 23.93
C THR A 39 12.45 -21.61 24.02
N SER A 40 11.89 -20.64 23.28
CA SER A 40 12.09 -19.20 23.55
C SER A 40 10.91 -18.58 24.34
N LEU A 41 9.81 -19.32 24.49
CA LEU A 41 8.61 -18.90 25.22
C LEU A 41 8.58 -19.49 26.64
N ALA A 42 9.54 -19.13 27.50
CA ALA A 42 9.42 -19.17 28.97
C ALA A 42 10.77 -18.88 29.63
N ARG A 43 11.09 -17.59 29.88
CA ARG A 43 11.89 -17.11 31.03
C ARG A 43 12.12 -15.59 30.93
N SER A 44 11.35 -14.85 31.72
CA SER A 44 11.72 -13.58 32.38
C SER A 44 10.47 -13.09 33.12
N GLN A 45 10.11 -13.70 34.25
CA GLN A 45 10.38 -13.20 35.61
C GLN A 45 10.20 -11.69 35.77
N ALA A 46 9.12 -11.35 36.47
CA ALA A 46 8.78 -10.05 37.01
C ALA A 46 9.76 -9.63 38.12
N ALA A 47 10.13 -8.35 38.12
CA ALA A 47 10.73 -7.62 39.24
C ALA A 47 10.49 -6.09 39.03
N PRO A 48 10.58 -5.25 40.07
CA PRO A 48 9.48 -4.41 40.56
C PRO A 48 9.48 -2.98 39.99
N PHE A 49 8.28 -2.37 40.01
CA PHE A 49 8.05 -0.96 39.70
C PHE A 49 8.93 -0.02 40.53
N PRO A 50 9.57 0.98 39.89
CA PRO A 50 9.91 2.24 40.52
C PRO A 50 9.18 3.41 39.84
N GLY A 51 8.46 4.19 40.63
CA GLY A 51 8.19 5.61 40.35
C GLY A 51 7.10 5.92 39.32
N LEU A 52 5.89 6.19 39.81
CA LEU A 52 4.89 6.98 39.09
C LEU A 52 5.50 8.32 38.66
N PRO A 53 5.51 8.67 37.36
CA PRO A 53 5.62 10.07 36.98
C PRO A 53 4.30 10.75 37.36
N ARG A 54 4.42 11.85 38.12
CA ARG A 54 3.31 12.75 38.47
C ARG A 54 2.49 13.12 37.22
N PRO A 55 1.18 13.39 37.37
CA PRO A 55 0.35 13.83 36.24
C PRO A 55 1.02 15.03 35.57
N ILE A 56 1.34 14.86 34.29
CA ILE A 56 1.77 15.96 33.43
C ILE A 56 0.57 16.88 33.35
N SER A 57 0.63 17.97 34.11
CA SER A 57 -0.24 19.12 33.97
C SER A 57 -0.31 19.51 32.49
N PRO A 58 -1.51 19.83 31.96
CA PRO A 58 -1.66 20.19 30.55
C PRO A 58 -0.68 21.33 30.24
N PRO A 59 -0.05 21.33 29.05
CA PRO A 59 0.82 22.43 28.69
C PRO A 59 0.03 23.72 28.86
N ALA A 60 0.59 24.65 29.64
CA ALA A 60 0.02 25.97 29.80
C ALA A 60 -0.24 26.51 28.40
N ILE A 61 -1.53 26.63 28.05
CA ILE A 61 -1.97 27.31 26.84
C ILE A 61 -1.47 28.74 27.00
N SER A 62 -0.33 29.03 26.38
CA SER A 62 0.08 30.39 26.13
C SER A 62 -1.08 31.05 25.39
N ARG A 63 -1.70 32.04 26.04
CA ARG A 63 -2.88 32.78 25.57
C ARG A 63 -2.62 33.58 24.27
N ASN A 64 -1.52 33.34 23.56
CA ASN A 64 -1.10 34.11 22.39
C ASN A 64 -1.29 33.44 21.02
N THR A 65 -1.87 32.25 20.93
CA THR A 65 -2.08 31.60 19.60
C THR A 65 -3.53 31.21 19.30
N VAL A 66 -4.48 31.76 20.08
CA VAL A 66 -5.93 31.74 19.76
C VAL A 66 -6.44 33.14 19.37
N LEU A 67 -5.63 34.18 19.57
CA LEU A 67 -5.98 35.57 19.24
C LEU A 67 -5.63 36.00 17.79
N SER A 68 -4.84 35.22 17.04
CA SER A 68 -4.52 35.57 15.64
C SER A 68 -5.60 35.16 14.62
N ARG A 69 -6.55 34.29 15.00
CA ARG A 69 -7.67 33.87 14.12
C ARG A 69 -9.05 34.35 14.58
N LEU A 70 -9.27 34.65 15.88
CA LEU A 70 -10.43 35.46 16.28
C LEU A 70 -10.26 36.96 15.99
N GLY A 71 -9.02 37.44 15.86
CA GLY A 71 -8.73 38.79 15.38
C GLY A 71 -9.18 39.04 13.94
N PHE A 72 -9.38 37.99 13.13
CA PHE A 72 -9.82 38.13 11.74
C PHE A 72 -11.32 38.39 11.60
N PHE A 73 -12.15 37.87 12.52
CA PHE A 73 -13.59 38.15 12.56
C PHE A 73 -13.92 39.42 13.35
N ALA A 74 -13.17 39.74 14.42
CA ALA A 74 -13.33 40.98 15.17
C ALA A 74 -12.89 42.22 14.36
N ARG A 75 -11.75 42.15 13.63
CA ARG A 75 -11.30 43.24 12.74
C ARG A 75 -12.21 43.46 11.54
N ARG A 76 -13.03 42.49 11.13
CA ARG A 76 -13.97 42.65 10.01
C ARG A 76 -15.21 43.44 10.42
N ARG A 77 -15.66 43.28 11.67
CA ARG A 77 -16.74 44.11 12.24
C ARG A 77 -16.29 45.55 12.50
N GLU A 78 -15.05 45.74 12.97
CA GLU A 78 -14.45 47.08 13.10
C GLU A 78 -14.13 47.70 11.74
N GLY A 79 -13.69 46.91 10.75
CA GLY A 79 -13.45 47.37 9.39
C GLY A 79 -14.72 47.88 8.72
N ILE A 80 -15.83 47.12 8.79
CA ILE A 80 -17.14 47.53 8.26
C ILE A 80 -17.70 48.73 9.02
N ARG A 81 -17.54 48.79 10.36
CA ARG A 81 -17.92 49.97 11.15
C ARG A 81 -17.07 51.20 10.84
N SER A 82 -15.76 51.05 10.61
CA SER A 82 -14.89 52.17 10.23
C SER A 82 -15.16 52.66 8.81
N LEU A 83 -15.57 51.74 7.91
CA LEU A 83 -16.04 52.07 6.56
C LEU A 83 -17.39 52.80 6.58
N LEU A 84 -18.25 52.51 7.57
CA LEU A 84 -19.54 53.20 7.79
C LEU A 84 -19.39 54.51 8.57
N MET A 85 -18.41 54.63 9.46
CA MET A 85 -18.16 55.81 10.32
C MET A 85 -17.29 56.89 9.66
N SER A 86 -16.63 56.59 8.54
CA SER A 86 -15.84 57.57 7.76
C SER A 86 -16.69 58.46 6.84
N LEU A 87 -18.02 58.35 6.90
CA LEU A 87 -18.97 59.13 6.09
C LEU A 87 -19.38 60.47 6.71
N SER A 88 -18.58 61.03 7.63
CA SER A 88 -18.93 62.25 8.37
C SER A 88 -17.74 63.19 8.54
N SER A 89 -17.18 63.70 7.44
CA SER A 89 -16.37 64.93 7.48
C SER A 89 -16.30 65.62 6.10
N PRO A 90 -16.55 66.93 5.99
CA PRO A 90 -16.55 67.66 4.73
C PRO A 90 -15.21 68.37 4.49
N ALA A 91 -14.15 67.64 4.11
CA ALA A 91 -12.91 68.24 3.58
C ALA A 91 -11.90 67.18 3.07
N GLU A 92 -12.25 66.42 2.03
CA GLU A 92 -11.26 65.67 1.22
C GLU A 92 -11.95 65.11 -0.04
N GLU A 93 -12.16 65.98 -1.02
CA GLU A 93 -12.98 65.68 -2.21
C GLU A 93 -12.15 65.28 -3.46
N ALA A 94 -10.86 65.01 -3.29
CA ALA A 94 -9.96 64.72 -4.43
C ALA A 94 -9.15 63.43 -4.22
N LYS A 95 -9.86 62.29 -4.04
CA LYS A 95 -9.39 60.90 -4.31
C LYS A 95 -10.40 59.83 -3.84
N ARG A 96 -11.70 60.13 -3.80
CA ARG A 96 -12.70 59.09 -3.55
C ARG A 96 -12.76 58.18 -4.76
N THR A 97 -12.35 56.92 -4.59
CA THR A 97 -12.71 55.84 -5.52
C THR A 97 -14.19 55.98 -5.84
N PRO A 98 -14.60 56.02 -7.13
CA PRO A 98 -15.98 56.29 -7.49
C PRO A 98 -16.89 55.31 -6.72
N PHE A 99 -17.86 55.85 -5.99
CA PHE A 99 -18.84 55.04 -5.28
C PHE A 99 -19.67 54.31 -6.32
N VAL A 100 -19.37 53.03 -6.56
CA VAL A 100 -20.15 52.17 -7.44
C VAL A 100 -21.35 51.67 -6.63
N PRO A 101 -22.59 52.06 -6.98
CA PRO A 101 -23.77 51.63 -6.23
C PRO A 101 -23.92 50.12 -6.24
N LEU A 102 -24.34 49.55 -5.11
CA LEU A 102 -24.69 48.13 -5.03
C LEU A 102 -25.70 47.78 -6.12
N PRO A 103 -25.54 46.64 -6.83
CA PRO A 103 -26.43 46.28 -7.92
C PRO A 103 -27.86 46.04 -7.41
N PRO A 104 -28.90 46.39 -8.19
CA PRO A 104 -30.27 46.00 -7.87
C PRO A 104 -30.39 44.47 -7.90
N SER A 105 -31.29 43.90 -7.08
CA SER A 105 -31.51 42.45 -6.99
C SER A 105 -31.99 41.79 -8.29
N THR A 106 -32.32 42.61 -9.31
CA THR A 106 -32.82 42.22 -10.63
C THR A 106 -31.75 42.22 -11.71
N ALA A 107 -30.48 42.52 -11.39
CA ALA A 107 -29.38 42.49 -12.36
C ALA A 107 -29.11 41.06 -12.88
N ASP A 108 -28.73 40.95 -14.15
CA ASP A 108 -28.29 39.70 -14.75
C ASP A 108 -26.95 39.24 -14.14
N LYS A 109 -26.71 37.92 -14.08
CA LYS A 109 -25.55 37.34 -13.38
C LYS A 109 -24.20 37.90 -13.87
N ALA A 110 -24.06 38.16 -15.18
CA ALA A 110 -22.85 38.69 -15.78
C ALA A 110 -22.64 40.18 -15.46
N GLY A 111 -23.71 40.99 -15.47
CA GLY A 111 -23.67 42.39 -15.07
C GLY A 111 -23.35 42.57 -13.59
N LEU A 112 -23.85 41.68 -12.74
CA LEU A 112 -23.51 41.64 -11.30
C LEU A 112 -22.04 41.29 -11.07
N PHE A 113 -21.49 40.31 -11.80
CA PHE A 113 -20.08 39.91 -11.69
C PHE A 113 -19.11 41.07 -12.00
N LYS A 114 -19.29 41.73 -13.16
CA LYS A 114 -18.47 42.89 -13.56
C LYS A 114 -18.55 44.08 -12.58
N ARG A 115 -19.73 44.31 -11.99
CA ARG A 115 -19.91 45.36 -10.99
C ARG A 115 -19.19 45.04 -9.69
N LEU A 116 -19.20 43.79 -9.25
CA LEU A 116 -18.45 43.36 -8.07
C LEU A 116 -16.94 43.54 -8.25
N GLU A 117 -16.40 43.21 -9.44
CA GLU A 117 -15.00 43.48 -9.77
C GLU A 117 -14.68 44.99 -9.74
N ALA A 118 -15.56 45.82 -10.32
CA ALA A 118 -15.42 47.28 -10.29
C ALA A 118 -15.49 47.86 -8.86
N MET A 119 -16.36 47.32 -8.01
CA MET A 119 -16.50 47.73 -6.60
C MET A 119 -15.28 47.35 -5.76
N LEU A 120 -14.70 46.17 -6.00
CA LEU A 120 -13.54 45.67 -5.27
C LEU A 120 -12.21 46.18 -5.84
N GLY A 121 -12.24 46.83 -7.01
CA GLY A 121 -11.08 47.45 -7.65
C GLY A 121 -10.11 46.44 -8.27
N SER A 122 -10.53 45.18 -8.43
CA SER A 122 -9.73 44.13 -9.04
C SER A 122 -10.62 43.08 -9.71
N PRO A 123 -10.21 42.51 -10.86
CA PRO A 123 -10.91 41.35 -11.42
C PRO A 123 -10.80 40.16 -10.48
N PHE A 124 -11.78 39.27 -10.53
CA PHE A 124 -11.67 38.00 -9.81
C PHE A 124 -10.70 37.08 -10.56
N SER A 125 -9.73 36.51 -9.84
CA SER A 125 -8.83 35.55 -10.45
C SER A 125 -9.60 34.30 -10.89
N SER A 126 -9.30 33.83 -12.10
CA SER A 126 -9.69 32.51 -12.61
C SER A 126 -8.75 31.40 -12.15
N ASP A 127 -7.65 31.75 -11.50
CA ASP A 127 -6.72 30.77 -10.95
C ASP A 127 -7.43 29.93 -9.90
N PRO A 128 -7.31 28.60 -9.97
CA PRO A 128 -7.96 27.73 -9.00
C PRO A 128 -7.36 28.01 -7.62
N PHE A 129 -8.23 28.16 -6.61
CA PHE A 129 -7.79 28.32 -5.22
C PHE A 129 -6.99 27.11 -4.71
N SER A 130 -7.20 25.93 -5.29
CA SER A 130 -6.43 24.73 -5.00
C SER A 130 -5.53 24.41 -6.18
N PRO A 131 -4.20 24.30 -5.98
CA PRO A 131 -3.33 23.72 -7.01
C PRO A 131 -3.74 22.27 -7.28
N PRO A 132 -3.34 21.70 -8.43
CA PRO A 132 -3.52 20.28 -8.67
C PRO A 132 -2.83 19.47 -7.56
N PRO A 133 -3.42 18.35 -7.13
CA PRO A 133 -2.87 17.56 -6.05
C PRO A 133 -1.51 16.98 -6.44
N ASN A 134 -0.60 16.94 -5.48
CA ASN A 134 0.69 16.28 -5.68
C ASN A 134 0.47 14.78 -5.98
N PRO A 135 1.30 14.20 -6.86
CA PRO A 135 1.33 12.76 -7.05
C PRO A 135 1.61 12.02 -5.74
N LEU A 136 1.22 10.75 -5.67
CA LEU A 136 1.42 9.89 -4.51
C LEU A 136 2.29 8.67 -4.83
N ILE A 137 2.97 8.13 -3.81
CA ILE A 137 3.56 6.79 -3.85
C ILE A 137 2.72 5.89 -2.96
N LEU A 138 2.14 4.85 -3.55
CA LEU A 138 1.28 3.88 -2.89
C LEU A 138 2.06 2.57 -2.73
N VAL A 139 2.33 2.18 -1.48
CA VAL A 139 2.93 0.88 -1.16
C VAL A 139 1.81 -0.07 -0.76
N VAL A 140 1.50 -1.02 -1.63
CA VAL A 140 0.46 -2.02 -1.42
C VAL A 140 1.12 -3.33 -0.99
N SER A 141 0.83 -3.74 0.25
CA SER A 141 1.30 -5.01 0.82
C SER A 141 0.16 -5.78 1.49
N GLY A 142 0.47 -6.91 2.12
CA GLY A 142 -0.52 -7.83 2.69
C GLY A 142 -0.09 -9.29 2.56
N PRO A 143 -0.75 -10.22 3.25
CA PRO A 143 -0.33 -11.61 3.25
C PRO A 143 -0.52 -12.25 1.88
N SER A 144 0.26 -13.30 1.62
CA SER A 144 0.09 -14.07 0.38
C SER A 144 -1.32 -14.65 0.26
N GLY A 145 -1.87 -14.63 -0.97
CA GLY A 145 -3.20 -15.17 -1.26
C GLY A 145 -4.33 -14.15 -1.13
N VAL A 146 -4.05 -12.96 -0.59
CA VAL A 146 -5.07 -11.93 -0.35
C VAL A 146 -5.64 -11.29 -1.62
N GLY A 147 -4.93 -11.40 -2.75
CA GLY A 147 -5.36 -10.86 -4.05
C GLY A 147 -4.79 -9.50 -4.40
N LYS A 148 -3.57 -9.17 -3.94
CA LYS A 148 -2.85 -7.91 -4.26
C LYS A 148 -2.84 -7.63 -5.76
N ASP A 149 -2.46 -8.62 -6.56
CA ASP A 149 -2.39 -8.51 -8.02
C ASP A 149 -3.75 -8.18 -8.65
N ALA A 150 -4.82 -8.82 -8.17
CA ALA A 150 -6.17 -8.59 -8.68
C ALA A 150 -6.68 -7.19 -8.35
N VAL A 151 -6.42 -6.70 -7.13
CA VAL A 151 -6.79 -5.34 -6.70
C VAL A 151 -6.03 -4.31 -7.52
N ILE A 152 -4.71 -4.45 -7.67
CA ILE A 152 -3.88 -3.50 -8.42
C ILE A 152 -4.26 -3.51 -9.90
N LYS A 153 -4.41 -4.68 -10.52
CA LYS A 153 -4.82 -4.79 -11.93
C LYS A 153 -6.15 -4.06 -12.15
N ARG A 154 -7.15 -4.34 -11.30
CA ARG A 154 -8.47 -3.70 -11.42
C ARG A 154 -8.41 -2.20 -11.16
N LEU A 155 -7.57 -1.76 -10.22
CA LEU A 155 -7.34 -0.34 -9.94
C LEU A 155 -6.77 0.39 -11.17
N LEU A 156 -5.75 -0.19 -11.83
CA LEU A 156 -5.17 0.37 -13.05
C LEU A 156 -6.15 0.41 -14.24
N GLU A 157 -7.18 -0.43 -14.25
CA GLU A 157 -8.23 -0.43 -15.27
C GLU A 157 -9.31 0.64 -15.03
N VAL A 158 -9.57 1.02 -13.77
CA VAL A 158 -10.64 1.99 -13.44
C VAL A 158 -10.12 3.41 -13.20
N ARG A 159 -8.83 3.55 -12.89
CA ARG A 159 -8.23 4.82 -12.51
C ARG A 159 -7.03 5.13 -13.38
N ASP A 160 -7.18 6.19 -14.15
CA ASP A 160 -6.10 6.77 -14.96
C ASP A 160 -5.06 7.48 -14.10
N GLY A 161 -3.90 7.78 -14.69
CA GLY A 161 -2.84 8.53 -14.00
C GLY A 161 -2.10 7.70 -12.95
N LEU A 162 -2.17 6.38 -13.02
CA LEU A 162 -1.40 5.47 -12.18
C LEU A 162 -0.27 4.81 -12.99
N HIS A 163 0.90 4.69 -12.39
CA HIS A 163 2.02 3.92 -12.91
C HIS A 163 2.38 2.78 -11.96
N PHE A 164 2.32 1.55 -12.47
CA PHE A 164 2.68 0.36 -11.71
C PHE A 164 4.15 0.00 -11.95
N VAL A 165 4.91 -0.17 -10.86
CA VAL A 165 6.31 -0.61 -10.92
C VAL A 165 6.36 -2.13 -10.93
N VAL A 166 7.01 -2.69 -11.96
CA VAL A 166 7.09 -4.12 -12.19
C VAL A 166 8.26 -4.73 -11.41
N THR A 167 7.95 -5.58 -10.44
CA THR A 167 8.95 -6.24 -9.60
C THR A 167 9.60 -7.43 -10.32
N ALA A 168 10.87 -7.72 -10.03
CA ALA A 168 11.52 -8.97 -10.44
C ALA A 168 11.21 -10.12 -9.47
N THR A 169 11.18 -11.34 -10.00
CA THR A 169 10.95 -12.55 -9.20
C THR A 169 11.70 -13.74 -9.80
N SER A 170 12.23 -14.63 -8.95
CA SER A 170 12.87 -15.88 -9.39
C SER A 170 11.88 -17.05 -9.58
N ARG A 171 10.63 -16.87 -9.14
CA ARG A 171 9.60 -17.89 -9.28
C ARG A 171 9.23 -18.12 -10.75
N PRO A 172 8.75 -19.32 -11.11
CA PRO A 172 8.19 -19.55 -12.44
C PRO A 172 6.95 -18.69 -12.71
N GLN A 173 6.82 -18.25 -13.97
CA GLN A 173 5.64 -17.58 -14.50
C GLN A 173 4.41 -18.49 -14.40
N ARG A 174 3.29 -17.95 -13.93
CA ARG A 174 2.00 -18.68 -13.88
C ARG A 174 1.21 -18.48 -15.16
N PRO A 175 0.26 -19.39 -15.48
CA PRO A 175 -0.64 -19.19 -16.60
C PRO A 175 -1.37 -17.84 -16.53
N GLY A 176 -1.29 -17.07 -17.62
CA GLY A 176 -1.92 -15.75 -17.75
C GLY A 176 -1.09 -14.56 -17.27
N GLU A 177 0.08 -14.79 -16.65
CA GLU A 177 1.03 -13.71 -16.34
C GLU A 177 1.88 -13.39 -17.58
N VAL A 178 2.38 -12.17 -17.68
CA VAL A 178 3.19 -11.67 -18.79
C VAL A 178 4.49 -11.06 -18.26
N ASP A 179 5.62 -11.51 -18.80
CA ASP A 179 6.93 -10.98 -18.47
C ASP A 179 7.06 -9.49 -18.85
N GLY A 180 7.71 -8.71 -17.99
CA GLY A 180 7.85 -7.26 -18.13
C GLY A 180 6.57 -6.46 -17.86
N LYS A 181 5.45 -7.13 -17.55
CA LYS A 181 4.17 -6.49 -17.18
C LYS A 181 3.74 -6.85 -15.76
N ASP A 182 3.65 -8.14 -15.46
CA ASP A 182 3.22 -8.60 -14.13
C ASP A 182 4.42 -8.73 -13.18
N TYR A 183 5.52 -9.26 -13.71
CA TYR A 183 6.84 -9.35 -13.09
C TYR A 183 7.91 -9.37 -14.19
N TYR A 184 9.16 -9.10 -13.81
CA TYR A 184 10.30 -9.64 -14.55
C TYR A 184 10.61 -11.03 -13.99
N PHE A 185 10.39 -12.05 -14.80
CA PHE A 185 10.69 -13.43 -14.46
C PHE A 185 12.14 -13.71 -14.82
N VAL A 186 13.01 -13.80 -13.81
CA VAL A 186 14.43 -14.05 -13.97
C VAL A 186 14.80 -15.39 -13.34
N SER A 187 15.92 -15.99 -13.73
CA SER A 187 16.44 -17.16 -13.00
C SER A 187 16.93 -16.75 -11.61
N LYS A 188 17.11 -17.74 -10.73
CA LYS A 188 17.69 -17.48 -9.41
C LYS A 188 19.12 -16.93 -9.53
N GLU A 189 19.89 -17.46 -10.46
CA GLU A 189 21.28 -17.06 -10.72
C GLU A 189 21.36 -15.62 -11.23
N GLU A 190 20.46 -15.24 -12.13
CA GLU A 190 20.37 -13.86 -12.60
C GLU A 190 19.91 -12.92 -11.48
N PHE A 191 18.93 -13.33 -10.66
CA PHE A 191 18.49 -12.53 -9.53
C PHE A 191 19.64 -12.28 -8.53
N LEU A 192 20.43 -13.30 -8.19
CA LEU A 192 21.59 -13.17 -7.33
C LEU A 192 22.64 -12.23 -7.95
N SER A 193 22.85 -12.33 -9.27
CA SER A 193 23.74 -11.41 -10.00
C SER A 193 23.24 -9.96 -9.92
N MET A 194 21.93 -9.72 -9.99
CA MET A 194 21.34 -8.39 -9.79
C MET A 194 21.58 -7.84 -8.38
N ILE A 195 21.56 -8.71 -7.35
CA ILE A 195 21.91 -8.31 -5.97
C ILE A 195 23.39 -7.91 -5.91
N GLU A 196 24.30 -8.72 -6.46
CA GLU A 196 25.74 -8.44 -6.46
C GLU A 196 26.09 -7.15 -7.19
N ARG A 197 25.35 -6.83 -8.26
CA ARG A 197 25.50 -5.58 -9.02
C ARG A 197 24.78 -4.38 -8.41
N ASP A 198 24.18 -4.52 -7.22
CA ASP A 198 23.36 -3.49 -6.57
C ASP A 198 22.28 -2.91 -7.51
N GLU A 199 21.63 -3.77 -8.30
CA GLU A 199 20.61 -3.38 -9.28
C GLU A 199 19.17 -3.43 -8.74
N LEU A 200 19.00 -3.74 -7.45
CA LEU A 200 17.69 -3.86 -6.79
C LEU A 200 17.56 -2.81 -5.70
N LEU A 201 16.49 -2.00 -5.74
CA LEU A 201 16.18 -1.04 -4.68
C LEU A 201 15.95 -1.77 -3.35
N GLU A 202 15.32 -2.93 -3.46
CA GLU A 202 15.04 -3.81 -2.35
C GLU A 202 14.90 -5.24 -2.86
N HIS A 203 15.21 -6.22 -2.00
CA HIS A 203 14.97 -7.62 -2.27
C HIS A 203 14.71 -8.42 -1.00
N ALA A 204 13.93 -9.49 -1.13
CA ALA A 204 13.58 -10.41 -0.05
C ALA A 204 13.41 -11.84 -0.59
N ILE A 205 13.50 -12.83 0.29
CA ILE A 205 13.14 -14.22 -0.01
C ILE A 205 11.74 -14.47 0.53
N VAL A 206 10.81 -14.78 -0.37
CA VAL A 206 9.37 -14.85 -0.11
C VAL A 206 8.87 -16.22 -0.53
N TYR A 207 8.59 -17.08 0.45
CA TYR A 207 8.21 -18.49 0.25
C TYR A 207 9.23 -19.30 -0.56
N GLY A 208 10.52 -18.97 -0.44
CA GLY A 208 11.62 -19.66 -1.13
C GLY A 208 12.00 -19.06 -2.48
N ASP A 209 11.21 -18.11 -2.99
CA ASP A 209 11.52 -17.36 -4.21
C ASP A 209 12.11 -15.99 -3.89
N TYR A 210 13.05 -15.52 -4.70
CA TYR A 210 13.58 -14.17 -4.61
C TYR A 210 12.61 -13.18 -5.25
N LYS A 211 12.41 -12.04 -4.60
CA LYS A 211 11.60 -10.93 -5.10
C LYS A 211 12.31 -9.62 -4.84
N GLY A 212 12.16 -8.66 -5.75
CA GLY A 212 12.76 -7.34 -5.57
C GLY A 212 12.28 -6.32 -6.59
N ILE A 213 12.63 -5.06 -6.35
CA ILE A 213 12.30 -3.93 -7.23
C ILE A 213 13.56 -3.55 -8.03
N PRO A 214 13.61 -3.80 -9.36
CA PRO A 214 14.76 -3.43 -10.17
C PRO A 214 14.95 -1.91 -10.27
N LYS A 215 16.14 -1.41 -9.95
CA LYS A 215 16.51 0.00 -10.07
C LYS A 215 16.43 0.52 -11.51
N LYS A 216 16.58 -0.35 -12.53
CA LYS A 216 16.45 0.03 -13.96
C LYS A 216 15.07 0.56 -14.32
N GLN A 217 14.00 -0.01 -13.76
CA GLN A 217 12.65 0.56 -13.87
C GLN A 217 12.46 1.82 -13.04
N VAL A 218 13.50 2.17 -12.31
CA VAL A 218 13.62 3.40 -11.57
C VAL A 218 14.74 4.29 -12.12
N GLY A 219 15.18 4.06 -13.36
CA GLY A 219 16.10 4.91 -14.11
C GLY A 219 17.58 4.63 -13.85
N THR A 220 18.40 4.88 -14.87
CA THR A 220 19.85 4.67 -14.87
C THR A 220 20.56 5.90 -14.29
N CYS A 221 20.93 5.86 -13.02
CA CYS A 221 22.05 6.65 -12.51
C CYS A 221 22.65 5.90 -11.30
N PHE A 222 23.98 5.99 -11.15
CA PHE A 222 24.83 5.08 -10.37
C PHE A 222 24.79 5.27 -8.84
N GLU A 223 23.76 5.92 -8.31
CA GLU A 223 23.65 6.32 -6.91
C GLU A 223 22.33 5.79 -6.31
N VAL A 224 22.30 5.49 -5.01
CA VAL A 224 21.06 5.10 -4.31
C VAL A 224 19.97 6.19 -4.44
N LEU A 225 20.35 7.44 -4.69
CA LEU A 225 19.46 8.58 -4.99
C LEU A 225 18.87 8.57 -6.42
N SER A 226 19.29 7.64 -7.26
CA SER A 226 19.01 7.60 -8.70
C SER A 226 18.19 6.40 -9.15
N ALA A 227 18.04 5.40 -8.27
CA ALA A 227 17.00 4.37 -8.32
C ALA A 227 15.60 4.94 -8.12
N LEU A 228 15.37 6.20 -8.53
CA LEU A 228 14.18 7.02 -8.37
C LEU A 228 13.92 7.85 -9.63
N CYS A 229 14.78 7.82 -10.66
CA CYS A 229 14.64 8.59 -11.89
C CYS A 229 13.33 8.32 -12.65
N LEU A 230 12.96 7.07 -12.98
CA LEU A 230 11.69 6.82 -13.70
C LEU A 230 10.47 7.11 -12.80
N ILE A 231 10.55 6.80 -11.51
CA ILE A 231 9.51 7.21 -10.55
C ILE A 231 9.38 8.74 -10.52
N ARG A 232 10.50 9.48 -10.42
CA ARG A 232 10.54 10.94 -10.48
C ARG A 232 9.98 11.46 -11.81
N ASP A 233 10.28 10.81 -12.94
CA ASP A 233 9.74 11.20 -14.24
C ASP A 233 8.22 11.04 -14.30
N TYR A 234 7.69 9.92 -13.81
CA TYR A 234 6.25 9.70 -13.74
C TYR A 234 5.57 10.65 -12.75
N LEU A 235 6.17 10.87 -11.58
CA LEU A 235 5.70 11.85 -10.61
C LEU A 235 5.72 13.27 -11.21
N ALA A 236 6.79 13.67 -11.91
CA ALA A 236 6.88 14.97 -12.58
C ALA A 236 5.83 15.13 -13.69
N LYS A 237 5.42 14.01 -14.32
CA LYS A 237 4.31 13.96 -15.28
C LYS A 237 2.92 13.90 -14.61
N GLY A 238 2.85 13.89 -13.28
CA GLY A 238 1.58 13.89 -12.54
C GLY A 238 1.02 12.50 -12.20
N PHE A 239 1.75 11.41 -12.47
CA PHE A 239 1.29 10.04 -12.22
C PHE A 239 1.53 9.63 -10.76
N ASP A 240 0.53 9.00 -10.15
CA ASP A 240 0.74 8.30 -8.88
C ASP A 240 1.44 6.96 -9.13
N ILE A 241 2.33 6.57 -8.23
CA ILE A 241 3.11 5.35 -8.33
C ILE A 241 2.50 4.26 -7.46
N VAL A 242 2.35 3.06 -8.00
CA VAL A 242 1.89 1.87 -7.26
C VAL A 242 3.04 0.87 -7.16
N LEU A 243 3.47 0.61 -5.92
CA LEU A 243 4.47 -0.37 -5.55
C LEU A 243 3.78 -1.58 -4.91
N ARG A 244 4.01 -2.78 -5.45
CA ARG A 244 3.55 -4.04 -4.86
C ARG A 244 4.71 -4.78 -4.21
N VAL A 245 4.67 -4.92 -2.90
CA VAL A 245 5.72 -5.59 -2.12
C VAL A 245 5.13 -6.58 -1.11
N ASP A 246 5.98 -7.39 -0.48
CA ASP A 246 5.64 -8.17 0.70
C ASP A 246 5.81 -7.35 2.00
N ILE A 247 5.75 -8.01 3.16
CA ILE A 247 5.83 -7.34 4.47
C ILE A 247 7.24 -6.84 4.77
N GLN A 248 8.26 -7.64 4.48
CA GLN A 248 9.67 -7.25 4.61
C GLN A 248 9.94 -6.10 3.66
N GLY A 249 9.46 -6.28 2.44
CA GLY A 249 9.26 -5.29 1.40
C GLY A 249 8.88 -3.89 1.90
N ALA A 250 7.67 -3.87 2.45
CA ALA A 250 7.06 -2.66 2.97
C ALA A 250 7.84 -2.06 4.14
N ALA A 251 8.42 -2.87 5.02
CA ALA A 251 9.22 -2.38 6.14
C ALA A 251 10.50 -1.66 5.65
N THR A 252 11.18 -2.19 4.63
CA THR A 252 12.34 -1.52 4.03
C THR A 252 11.92 -0.21 3.38
N LEU A 253 10.87 -0.22 2.55
CA LEU A 253 10.37 1.00 1.92
C LEU A 253 9.89 2.03 2.95
N ARG A 254 9.33 1.61 4.09
CA ARG A 254 8.94 2.50 5.19
C ARG A 254 10.15 3.23 5.76
N SER A 255 11.28 2.55 5.92
CA SER A 255 12.53 3.14 6.40
C SER A 255 13.13 4.16 5.42
N VAL A 256 12.96 3.94 4.12
CA VAL A 256 13.52 4.79 3.06
C VAL A 256 12.60 5.97 2.74
N LEU A 257 11.31 5.71 2.54
CA LEU A 257 10.34 6.71 2.07
C LEU A 257 9.64 7.45 3.23
N GLY A 258 9.50 6.81 4.40
CA GLY A 258 8.81 7.39 5.55
C GLY A 258 7.43 7.94 5.19
N ASP A 259 7.18 9.19 5.58
CA ASP A 259 5.91 9.89 5.34
C ASP A 259 5.65 10.25 3.86
N SER A 260 6.65 10.07 2.98
CA SER A 260 6.54 10.35 1.54
C SER A 260 5.62 9.38 0.80
N ALA A 261 5.32 8.22 1.39
CA ALA A 261 4.50 7.19 0.77
C ALA A 261 3.32 6.78 1.65
N VAL A 262 2.23 6.36 1.01
CA VAL A 262 1.02 5.84 1.64
C VAL A 262 1.09 4.33 1.68
N PHE A 263 1.05 3.76 2.88
CA PHE A 263 1.17 2.32 3.07
C PHE A 263 -0.20 1.68 3.27
N ILE A 264 -0.59 0.80 2.35
CA ILE A 264 -1.89 0.13 2.33
C ILE A 264 -1.70 -1.38 2.55
N PHE A 265 -2.33 -1.90 3.60
CA PHE A 265 -2.34 -3.31 3.93
C PHE A 265 -3.63 -3.98 3.43
N LEU A 266 -3.52 -4.88 2.47
CA LEU A 266 -4.64 -5.68 1.99
C LEU A 266 -4.85 -6.90 2.90
N VAL A 267 -6.10 -7.18 3.27
CA VAL A 267 -6.50 -8.39 4.03
C VAL A 267 -7.67 -9.12 3.41
N ALA A 268 -7.80 -10.40 3.72
CA ALA A 268 -9.03 -11.13 3.49
C ALA A 268 -10.04 -10.79 4.61
N GLU A 269 -11.31 -11.12 4.39
CA GLU A 269 -12.38 -10.97 5.37
C GLU A 269 -12.21 -11.84 6.62
N SER A 270 -11.45 -12.93 6.50
CA SER A 270 -11.12 -13.84 7.58
C SER A 270 -9.88 -14.66 7.25
N GLU A 271 -9.30 -15.27 8.29
CA GLU A 271 -8.22 -16.24 8.11
C GLU A 271 -8.69 -17.45 7.29
N GLU A 272 -9.90 -17.95 7.55
CA GLU A 272 -10.48 -19.06 6.79
C GLU A 272 -10.58 -18.74 5.30
N ALA A 273 -11.02 -17.53 4.94
CA ALA A 273 -11.09 -17.10 3.55
C ALA A 273 -9.70 -17.04 2.91
N LEU A 274 -8.68 -16.57 3.65
CA LEU A 274 -7.30 -16.55 3.17
C LEU A 274 -6.78 -17.97 2.91
N VAL A 275 -7.01 -18.90 3.84
CA VAL A 275 -6.62 -20.31 3.69
C VAL A 275 -7.34 -20.95 2.51
N LYS A 276 -8.66 -20.75 2.36
CA LYS A 276 -9.44 -21.23 1.21
C LYS A 276 -8.85 -20.75 -0.12
N ARG A 277 -8.43 -19.49 -0.21
CA ARG A 277 -7.77 -18.92 -1.41
C ARG A 277 -6.38 -19.50 -1.68
N LEU A 278 -5.65 -19.92 -0.64
CA LEU A 278 -4.36 -20.59 -0.81
C LEU A 278 -4.56 -22.03 -1.30
N VAL A 279 -5.52 -22.76 -0.71
CA VAL A 279 -5.88 -24.13 -1.09
C VAL A 279 -6.40 -24.18 -2.54
N SER A 280 -7.25 -23.24 -2.94
CA SER A 280 -7.90 -23.25 -4.26
C SER A 280 -6.92 -23.08 -5.43
N ARG A 281 -5.71 -22.57 -5.19
CA ARG A 281 -4.68 -22.40 -6.22
C ARG A 281 -4.17 -23.74 -6.76
N LYS A 282 -4.28 -24.85 -6.00
CA LYS A 282 -3.90 -26.22 -6.41
C LYS A 282 -2.51 -26.39 -7.04
N THR A 283 -1.59 -25.45 -6.84
CA THR A 283 -0.27 -25.43 -7.48
C THR A 283 0.88 -25.84 -6.54
N GLU A 284 0.57 -26.21 -5.30
CA GLU A 284 1.56 -26.36 -4.23
C GLU A 284 1.39 -27.69 -3.47
N THR A 285 2.49 -28.20 -2.91
CA THR A 285 2.46 -29.39 -2.05
C THR A 285 1.82 -29.06 -0.69
N PRO A 286 1.32 -30.05 0.06
CA PRO A 286 0.76 -29.84 1.39
C PRO A 286 1.73 -29.14 2.36
N GLU A 287 3.04 -29.43 2.26
CA GLU A 287 4.08 -28.84 3.11
C GLU A 287 4.27 -27.35 2.78
N MET A 288 4.32 -26.99 1.50
CA MET A 288 4.43 -25.60 1.06
C MET A 288 3.18 -24.79 1.43
N LEU A 289 2.00 -25.39 1.32
CA LEU A 289 0.76 -24.78 1.75
C LEU A 289 0.77 -24.47 3.26
N LEU A 290 1.23 -25.41 4.09
CA LEU A 290 1.34 -25.21 5.54
C LEU A 290 2.28 -24.03 5.87
N ILE A 291 3.43 -23.96 5.21
CA ILE A 291 4.37 -22.83 5.35
C ILE A 291 3.67 -21.52 5.01
N ARG A 292 2.97 -21.44 3.87
CA ARG A 292 2.28 -20.21 3.46
C ARG A 292 1.20 -19.79 4.44
N VAL A 293 0.41 -20.73 4.97
CA VAL A 293 -0.62 -20.43 5.96
C VAL A 293 0.01 -19.91 7.26
N ALA A 294 1.07 -20.56 7.75
CA ALA A 294 1.78 -20.13 8.94
C ALA A 294 2.40 -18.73 8.76
N THR A 295 3.07 -18.48 7.64
CA THR A 295 3.62 -17.16 7.31
C THR A 295 2.53 -16.11 7.18
N ALA A 296 1.42 -16.41 6.50
CA ALA A 296 0.31 -15.47 6.34
C ALA A 296 -0.29 -15.02 7.68
N ARG A 297 -0.38 -15.93 8.66
CA ARG A 297 -0.79 -15.58 10.03
C ARG A 297 0.17 -14.59 10.70
N GLU A 298 1.48 -14.76 10.49
CA GLU A 298 2.48 -13.84 11.02
C GLU A 298 2.42 -12.48 10.30
N GLU A 299 2.31 -12.49 8.97
CA GLU A 299 2.21 -11.27 8.15
C GLU A 299 1.04 -10.37 8.56
N VAL A 300 -0.10 -10.94 8.96
CA VAL A 300 -1.26 -10.17 9.45
C VAL A 300 -0.94 -9.38 10.73
N ARG A 301 0.01 -9.83 11.57
CA ARG A 301 0.41 -9.11 12.80
C ARG A 301 1.12 -7.79 12.50
N HIS A 302 1.70 -7.66 11.31
CA HIS A 302 2.34 -6.43 10.84
C HIS A 302 1.35 -5.38 10.31
N MET A 303 0.05 -5.67 10.25
CA MET A 303 -0.98 -4.71 9.81
C MET A 303 -0.86 -3.33 10.46
N LYS A 304 -0.54 -3.29 11.75
CA LYS A 304 -0.37 -2.07 12.55
C LYS A 304 0.74 -1.13 12.06
N GLU A 305 1.61 -1.60 11.19
CA GLU A 305 2.73 -0.83 10.64
C GLU A 305 2.33 -0.01 9.40
N PHE A 306 1.12 -0.21 8.88
CA PHE A 306 0.58 0.43 7.68
C PHE A 306 -0.37 1.58 8.04
N ASP A 307 -0.58 2.50 7.09
CA ASP A 307 -1.44 3.67 7.29
C ASP A 307 -2.93 3.31 7.14
N TYR A 308 -3.23 2.40 6.21
CA TYR A 308 -4.58 1.95 5.90
C TYR A 308 -4.67 0.44 5.79
N VAL A 309 -5.85 -0.10 6.11
CA VAL A 309 -6.23 -1.49 5.85
C VAL A 309 -7.37 -1.54 4.85
N VAL A 310 -7.28 -2.45 3.88
CA VAL A 310 -8.32 -2.67 2.88
C VAL A 310 -8.70 -4.15 2.86
N THR A 311 -9.96 -4.44 3.15
CA THR A 311 -10.48 -5.81 3.10
C THR A 311 -10.91 -6.17 1.69
N ASN A 312 -10.20 -7.12 1.07
CA ASN A 312 -10.58 -7.76 -0.17
C ASN A 312 -11.39 -9.02 0.10
N ALA A 313 -12.70 -8.85 0.36
CA ALA A 313 -13.61 -9.97 0.61
C ALA A 313 -13.98 -10.74 -0.67
N GLU A 314 -14.35 -12.01 -0.53
CA GLU A 314 -14.72 -12.87 -1.65
C GLU A 314 -15.90 -12.29 -2.42
N GLY A 315 -15.78 -12.27 -3.76
CA GLY A 315 -16.78 -11.65 -4.65
C GLY A 315 -16.89 -10.11 -4.56
N LYS A 316 -16.08 -9.44 -3.72
CA LYS A 316 -16.17 -7.99 -3.48
C LYS A 316 -14.93 -7.22 -3.91
N LEU A 317 -14.23 -7.67 -4.96
CA LEU A 317 -13.03 -7.02 -5.50
C LEU A 317 -13.24 -5.52 -5.77
N ASN A 318 -14.37 -5.17 -6.40
CA ASN A 318 -14.70 -3.77 -6.71
C ASN A 318 -14.85 -2.90 -5.45
N ASN A 319 -15.26 -3.45 -4.31
CA ASN A 319 -15.35 -2.69 -3.06
C ASN A 319 -13.96 -2.39 -2.50
N ALA A 320 -13.04 -3.36 -2.58
CA ALA A 320 -11.65 -3.15 -2.17
C ALA A 320 -10.98 -2.08 -3.05
N VAL A 321 -11.19 -2.13 -4.37
CA VAL A 321 -10.67 -1.13 -5.31
C VAL A 321 -11.23 0.25 -5.01
N LYS A 322 -12.55 0.39 -4.84
CA LYS A 322 -13.19 1.67 -4.46
C LYS A 322 -12.62 2.25 -3.17
N LEU A 323 -12.31 1.40 -2.19
CA LEU A 323 -11.71 1.86 -0.94
C LEU A 323 -10.27 2.36 -1.17
N VAL A 324 -9.48 1.71 -2.02
CA VAL A 324 -8.16 2.21 -2.43
C VAL A 324 -8.28 3.54 -3.18
N GLU A 325 -9.23 3.69 -4.11
CA GLU A 325 -9.50 4.97 -4.79
C GLU A 325 -9.84 6.08 -3.79
N SER A 326 -10.70 5.77 -2.81
CA SER A 326 -11.08 6.70 -1.75
C SER A 326 -9.89 7.13 -0.89
N ILE A 327 -8.95 6.22 -0.61
CA ILE A 327 -7.71 6.53 0.10
C ILE A 327 -6.84 7.47 -0.72
N ILE A 328 -6.69 7.21 -2.03
CA ILE A 328 -5.93 8.08 -2.94
C ILE A 328 -6.54 9.48 -2.97
N ASP A 329 -7.85 9.58 -3.14
CA ASP A 329 -8.56 10.86 -3.20
C ASP A 329 -8.46 11.63 -1.87
N ALA A 330 -8.57 10.93 -0.74
CA ALA A 330 -8.40 11.52 0.59
C ALA A 330 -6.98 12.04 0.82
N GLU A 331 -5.95 11.28 0.43
CA GLU A 331 -4.55 11.70 0.54
C GLU A 331 -4.22 12.87 -0.39
N LYS A 332 -4.82 12.92 -1.59
CA LYS A 332 -4.71 14.05 -2.53
C LYS A 332 -5.44 15.31 -2.04
N ALA A 333 -6.49 15.16 -1.24
CA ALA A 333 -7.24 16.28 -0.67
C ALA A 333 -6.60 16.90 0.59
N ARG A 334 -5.44 16.41 1.05
CA ARG A 334 -4.75 16.96 2.23
C ARG A 334 -4.24 18.37 1.94
N ILE A 335 -4.54 19.31 2.86
CA ILE A 335 -3.98 20.67 2.83
C ILE A 335 -2.45 20.64 2.83
N HIS A 336 -1.87 19.78 3.66
CA HIS A 336 -0.45 19.50 3.69
C HIS A 336 -0.24 18.17 2.99
N SER A 337 0.04 18.24 1.69
CA SER A 337 0.37 17.07 0.89
C SER A 337 1.65 16.41 1.42
N ARG A 338 1.78 15.11 1.19
CA ARG A 338 3.00 14.38 1.54
C ARG A 338 4.18 14.96 0.75
N ASN A 339 5.25 15.28 1.45
CA ASN A 339 6.47 15.78 0.83
C ASN A 339 7.24 14.59 0.29
N ILE A 340 7.12 14.37 -1.02
CA ILE A 340 7.88 13.34 -1.72
C ILE A 340 9.34 13.80 -1.80
N ARG A 341 10.16 13.33 -0.84
CA ARG A 341 11.61 13.56 -0.80
C ARG A 341 12.31 12.30 -1.26
N ILE A 342 12.38 12.11 -2.57
CA ILE A 342 13.11 11.01 -3.18
C ILE A 342 14.21 11.56 -4.04
#